data_AF-A0A7Z2MRI7-F1
#
_entry.id   AF-A0A7Z2MRI7-F1
#
_cell.length_a   1.000
_cell.length_b   1.000
_cell.length_c   1.000
_cell.angle_alpha   90.00
_cell.angle_beta   90.00
_cell.angle_gamma   90.00
#
_symmetry.space_group_name_H-M   'P 1'
#
loop_
_entity.id
_entity.type
_entity.pdbx_description
1 polymer ?
#
loop_
_entity_poly.entity_id
_entity_poly.type
_entity_poly.pdbx_seq_one_letter_code
_entity_poly.pdbx_strand_id
1 'polypeptide(L)' 'MTFEINRPQKRPVYFEHHSDGFWCSIDGQPEYFKTKQEMYMFACGECRELIQITDENERELRESGAFDADYCDE' A
#
# COMPACT_ATOMS: atom_id res chain seq x y z
N MET A 1 27.31 -16.98 2.39
CA MET A 1 27.17 -15.58 2.86
C MET A 1 26.09 -14.93 2.00
N THR A 2 24.82 -15.10 2.37
CA THR A 2 23.71 -14.40 1.71
C THR A 2 23.52 -13.08 2.44
N PHE A 3 23.94 -11.99 1.80
CA PHE A 3 23.53 -10.65 2.22
C PHE A 3 22.09 -10.47 1.75
N GLU A 4 21.14 -11.03 2.49
CA GLU A 4 19.76 -10.57 2.44
C GLU A 4 19.78 -9.17 3.03
N ILE A 5 19.92 -8.20 2.14
CA ILE A 5 19.74 -6.79 2.46
C ILE A 5 18.34 -6.72 3.05
N ASN A 6 18.26 -6.62 4.37
CA ASN A 6 17.07 -6.32 5.12
C ASN A 6 16.71 -4.86 4.77
N ARG A 7 16.26 -4.64 3.54
CA ARG A 7 15.56 -3.41 3.20
C ARG A 7 14.37 -3.42 4.14
N PRO A 8 14.10 -2.33 4.88
CA PRO A 8 12.84 -2.23 5.59
C PRO A 8 11.78 -2.58 4.57
N GLN A 9 11.02 -3.65 4.81
CA GLN A 9 9.99 -4.09 3.89
C GLN A 9 8.97 -2.96 3.85
N LYS A 10 9.13 -2.05 2.87
CA LYS A 10 8.19 -0.96 2.65
C LYS A 10 6.84 -1.63 2.46
N ARG A 11 5.84 -1.19 3.23
CA ARG A 11 4.52 -1.80 3.17
C ARG A 11 4.00 -1.66 1.72
N PRO A 12 3.32 -2.68 1.22
CA PRO A 12 2.68 -2.60 -0.09
C PRO A 12 1.66 -1.47 -0.10
N VAL A 13 1.40 -0.96 -1.30
CA VAL A 13 0.36 0.03 -1.55
C VAL A 13 -0.95 -0.72 -1.73
N TYR A 14 -1.84 -0.58 -0.76
CA TYR A 14 -3.18 -1.13 -0.85
C TYR A 14 -4.05 -0.15 -1.62
N PHE A 15 -4.79 -0.59 -2.63
CA PHE A 15 -5.60 0.32 -3.44
C PHE A 15 -7.00 -0.21 -3.70
N GLU A 16 -7.99 0.67 -3.65
CA GLU A 16 -9.38 0.43 -4.00
C GLU A 16 -9.74 1.23 -5.25
N HIS A 17 -10.43 0.59 -6.19
CA HIS A 17 -10.89 1.23 -7.41
C HIS A 17 -12.34 1.70 -7.25
N HIS A 18 -12.52 3.02 -7.28
CA HIS A 18 -13.82 3.67 -7.26
C HIS A 18 -14.18 4.26 -8.62
N SER A 19 -15.42 4.73 -8.77
CA SER A 19 -15.88 5.37 -10.00
C SER A 19 -15.20 6.73 -10.25
N ASP A 20 -14.72 7.39 -9.20
CA ASP A 20 -14.02 8.68 -9.28
C ASP A 20 -12.50 8.56 -9.46
N GLY A 21 -11.88 7.46 -9.02
CA GLY A 21 -10.44 7.24 -9.08
C GLY A 21 -9.96 6.06 -8.24
N PHE A 22 -8.69 6.10 -7.83
CA PHE A 22 -8.01 5.05 -7.06
C PHE A 22 -7.67 5.57 -5.67
N TRP A 23 -8.25 4.94 -4.65
CA TRP A 23 -8.01 5.26 -3.26
C TRP A 23 -6.97 4.31 -2.71
N CYS A 24 -5.79 4.81 -2.40
CA CYS A 24 -4.65 4.04 -1.94
C CYS A 24 -4.40 4.26 -0.45
N SER A 25 -3.89 3.24 0.23
CA SER A 25 -3.31 3.33 1.57
C SER A 25 -1.84 2.96 1.48
N ILE A 26 -0.98 3.90 1.87
CA ILE A 26 0.47 3.79 1.79
C ILE A 26 1.00 4.01 3.21
N ASP A 27 1.54 2.97 3.84
CA ASP A 27 2.00 3.04 5.24
C ASP A 27 0.92 3.55 6.22
N GLY A 28 -0.34 3.24 5.94
CA GLY A 28 -1.49 3.71 6.73
C GLY A 28 -1.88 5.17 6.48
N GLN A 29 -1.25 5.85 5.51
CA GLN A 29 -1.69 7.15 5.02
C GLN A 29 -2.61 6.98 3.81
N PRO A 30 -3.79 7.60 3.80
CA PRO A 30 -4.65 7.62 2.63
C PRO A 30 -4.07 8.53 1.55
N GLU A 31 -3.96 8.00 0.34
CA GLU A 31 -3.45 8.69 -0.84
C GLU A 31 -4.43 8.48 -2.00
N TYR A 32 -4.64 9.50 -2.82
CA TYR A 32 -5.59 9.40 -3.93
C TYR A 32 -4.90 9.58 -5.28
N PHE A 33 -5.12 8.65 -6.20
CA PHE A 33 -4.64 8.73 -7.57
C PHE A 33 -5.79 8.83 -8.54
N LYS A 34 -5.71 9.79 -9.47
CA LYS A 34 -6.73 9.98 -10.48
C LYS A 34 -6.68 8.91 -11.55
N THR A 35 -5.48 8.44 -11.90
CA THR A 35 -5.28 7.41 -12.91
C THR A 35 -4.46 6.23 -12.39
N LYS A 36 -4.75 5.03 -12.91
CA LYS A 36 -3.97 3.82 -12.64
C LYS A 36 -2.49 4.04 -12.95
N GLN A 37 -2.19 4.80 -14.00
CA GLN A 37 -0.81 5.06 -14.42
C GLN A 37 0.00 5.81 -13.35
N GLU A 38 -0.58 6.82 -12.70
CA GLU A 38 0.09 7.56 -11.62
C GLU A 38 0.41 6.64 -10.43
N MET A 39 -0.55 5.79 -10.05
CA MET A 39 -0.37 4.79 -8.99
C MET A 39 0.77 3.80 -9.32
N TYR A 40 0.82 3.29 -10.57
CA TYR A 40 1.88 2.38 -10.99
C TYR A 40 3.25 3.06 -11.03
N MET A 41 3.32 4.31 -11.49
CA MET A 41 4.57 5.07 -11.46
C MET A 41 5.06 5.28 -10.04
N PHE A 42 4.16 5.61 -9.10
CA PHE A 42 4.50 5.74 -7.69
C PHE A 42 5.03 4.44 -7.11
N ALA A 43 4.29 3.34 -7.25
CA ALA A 43 4.69 2.04 -6.71
C ALA A 43 6.01 1.53 -7.32
N CYS A 44 6.20 1.73 -8.63
CA CYS A 44 7.45 1.38 -9.30
C CYS A 44 8.63 2.23 -8.82
N GLY A 45 8.44 3.55 -8.66
CA GLY A 45 9.48 4.45 -8.14
C GLY A 45 9.88 4.11 -6.71
N GLU A 46 8.92 3.70 -5.89
CA GLU A 46 9.13 3.35 -4.49
C GLU A 46 9.55 1.89 -4.25
N CYS A 47 9.60 1.06 -5.30
CA CYS A 47 9.77 -0.40 -5.23
C CYS A 47 8.76 -1.06 -4.28
N ARG A 48 7.49 -0.65 -4.35
CA ARG A 48 6.40 -1.19 -3.55
C ARG A 48 5.50 -2.09 -4.38
N GLU A 49 4.98 -3.14 -3.76
CA GLU A 49 3.95 -3.98 -4.37
C GLU A 49 2.59 -3.27 -4.33
N LEU A 50 1.74 -3.56 -5.31
CA LEU A 50 0.38 -3.04 -5.42
C LEU A 50 -0.60 -4.16 -5.06
N ILE A 51 -1.36 -3.98 -3.99
CA ILE A 51 -2.37 -4.94 -3.54
C ILE A 51 -3.73 -4.31 -3.71
N GLN A 52 -4.59 -4.93 -4.50
CA GLN A 52 -5.96 -4.46 -4.65
C GLN A 52 -6.77 -4.84 -3.41
N ILE A 53 -7.43 -3.85 -2.80
CA ILE A 53 -8.42 -4.06 -1.76
C ILE A 53 -9.71 -4.56 -2.43
N THR A 54 -10.19 -5.70 -1.97
CA THR A 54 -11.46 -6.30 -2.36
C THR A 54 -12.26 -6.57 -1.10
N ASP A 55 -13.59 -6.62 -1.19
CA ASP A 55 -14.47 -6.90 -0.02
C ASP A 55 -14.05 -8.17 0.75
N GLU A 56 -13.55 -9.18 0.02
CA GLU A 56 -13.08 -10.43 0.59
C GLU A 56 -11.79 -10.27 1.43
N ASN A 57 -10.86 -9.42 0.99
CA ASN A 57 -9.58 -9.22 1.68
C ASN A 57 -9.56 -8.01 2.61
N GLU A 58 -10.50 -7.06 2.46
CA GLU A 58 -10.54 -5.81 3.22
C GLU A 58 -10.51 -6.09 4.72
N ARG A 59 -11.30 -7.09 5.15
CA ARG A 59 -11.37 -7.48 6.54
C ARG A 59 -10.02 -7.97 7.06
N GLU A 60 -9.37 -8.88 6.33
CA GLU A 60 -8.06 -9.41 6.72
C GLU A 60 -6.97 -8.31 6.70
N LEU A 61 -6.99 -7.44 5.70
CA LEU A 61 -6.07 -6.31 5.60
C LEU A 61 -6.24 -5.35 6.78
N ARG A 62 -7.48 -5.02 7.14
CA ARG A 62 -7.77 -4.15 8.27
C ARG A 62 -7.39 -4.80 9.60
N GLU A 63 -7.67 -6.10 9.78
CA GLU A 63 -7.24 -6.86 10.96
C GLU A 63 -5.72 -6.98 11.07
N SER A 64 -5.00 -7.02 9.94
CA SER A 64 -3.54 -7.06 9.91
C SER A 64 -2.86 -5.71 10.23
N GLY A 65 -3.64 -4.62 10.30
CA GLY A 65 -3.09 -3.27 10.48
C GLY A 65 -2.49 -2.66 9.21
N ALA A 66 -2.90 -3.13 8.02
CA ALA A 66 -2.46 -2.59 6.73
C ALA A 66 -2.73 -1.08 6.57
N PHE A 67 -3.81 -0.61 7.19
CA PHE A 67 -4.25 0.79 7.22
C PHE A 67 -3.85 1.52 8.49
N ASP A 68 -3.28 0.80 9.47
CA ASP A 68 -2.81 1.42 10.69
C ASP A 68 -1.54 2.18 10.34
N ALA A 69 -1.59 3.51 10.46
CA ALA A 69 -0.38 4.32 10.36
C ALA A 69 0.58 3.76 11.40
N ASP A 70 1.75 3.30 10.96
CA ASP A 70 2.79 2.85 11.88
C ASP A 70 3.22 4.10 12.67
N TYR A 71 2.51 4.38 13.75
CA TYR A 71 3.02 5.13 14.86
C TYR A 71 4.09 4.21 15.46
N CYS A 72 5.26 4.21 14.83
CA CYS A 72 6.51 3.84 15.45
C CYS A 72 6.70 4.83 16.60
N ASP A 73 6.05 4.54 17.73
CA ASP A 73 6.42 5.08 19.03
C ASP A 73 7.75 4.41 19.40
N GLU A 74 8.82 5.16 19.15
CA GLU A 74 10.16 5.17 19.79
C GLU A 74 10.83 3.84 20.17
#